data_AF-A0A1E5IFH7-F1
#
_entry.id   AF-A0A1E5IFH7-F1
#
_cell.length_a   1.000
_cell.length_b   1.000
_cell.length_c   1.000
_cell.angle_alpha   90.00
_cell.angle_beta   90.00
_cell.angle_gamma   90.00
#
_symmetry.space_group_name_H-M   'P 1'
#
loop_
_entity.id
_entity.type
_entity.pdbx_description
1 polymer ?
#
loop_
_entity_poly.entity_id
_entity_poly.type
_entity_poly.pdbx_seq_one_letter_code
_entity_poly.pdbx_strand_id
1 'polypeptide(L)' 'MFKEESFNEIIKFAEEAKNHIPKVVITAVEFPGFDISKVKKIAKEVGVWFKMRPYLDSED' A
#
# COMPACT_ATOMS: atom_id res chain seq x y z
N MET A 1 4.21 -12.48 15.04
CA MET A 1 3.81 -12.52 13.62
C MET A 1 2.43 -11.89 13.52
N PHE A 2 2.21 -10.93 12.63
CA PHE A 2 0.87 -10.33 12.43
C PHE A 2 -0.02 -11.34 11.70
N LYS A 3 -1.31 -11.39 12.05
CA LYS A 3 -2.27 -12.32 11.44
C LYS A 3 -2.94 -11.67 10.23
N GLU A 4 -3.67 -12.45 9.42
CA GLU A 4 -4.41 -11.93 8.25
C GLU A 4 -5.40 -10.82 8.63
N GLU A 5 -5.99 -10.89 9.82
CA GLU A 5 -6.90 -9.86 10.31
C GLU A 5 -6.19 -8.50 10.42
N SER A 6 -4.90 -8.49 10.79
CA SER A 6 -4.10 -7.26 10.87
C SER A 6 -3.94 -6.58 9.52
N PHE A 7 -3.85 -7.35 8.42
CA PHE A 7 -3.78 -6.78 7.08
C PHE A 7 -5.09 -6.08 6.69
N ASN A 8 -6.23 -6.71 6.98
CA ASN A 8 -7.55 -6.14 6.71
C ASN A 8 -7.79 -4.86 7.52
N GLU A 9 -7.35 -4.79 8.78
CA GLU A 9 -7.48 -3.58 9.60
C GLU A 9 -6.63 -2.41 9.07
N ILE A 10 -5.46 -2.67 8.48
CA ILE A 10 -4.66 -1.60 7.83
C ILE A 10 -5.39 -1.04 6.60
N ILE A 11 -6.07 -1.90 5.83
CA ILE A 11 -6.87 -1.46 4.68
C ILE A 11 -8.04 -0.59 5.16
N LYS A 12 -8.77 -1.02 6.19
CA LYS A 12 -9.86 -0.24 6.80
C LYS A 12 -9.37 1.11 7.31
N PHE A 13 -8.21 1.13 7.97
CA PHE A 13 -7.60 2.38 8.43
C PHE A 13 -7.36 3.35 7.26
N ALA A 14 -6.85 2.88 6.12
CA ALA A 14 -6.65 3.73 4.95
C ALA A 14 -7.98 4.24 4.36
N GLU A 15 -9.02 3.40 4.39
CA GLU A 15 -10.38 3.75 3.97
C GLU A 15 -11.02 4.81 4.86
N GLU A 16 -10.83 4.74 6.17
CA GLU A 16 -11.31 5.77 7.11
C GLU A 16 -10.48 7.05 7.02
N ALA A 17 -9.15 6.92 6.96
CA ALA A 17 -8.23 8.05 6.96
C ALA A 17 -8.47 9.01 5.78
N LYS A 18 -8.90 8.51 4.61
CA LYS A 18 -9.17 9.35 3.44
C LYS A 18 -10.31 10.35 3.68
N ASN A 19 -11.18 10.10 4.65
CA ASN A 19 -12.29 11.00 5.02
C ASN A 19 -11.84 12.13 5.97
N HIS A 20 -10.67 12.00 6.59
CA HIS A 20 -10.15 12.94 7.59
C HIS A 20 -8.89 13.68 7.12
N ILE A 21 -8.10 13.07 6.23
CA ILE A 21 -6.82 13.58 5.78
C ILE A 21 -6.93 13.89 4.28
N PRO A 22 -6.54 15.10 3.82
CA PRO A 22 -6.63 15.48 2.41
C PRO A 22 -5.86 14.54 1.47
N LYS A 23 -4.82 13.87 1.99
CA LYS A 23 -3.96 12.97 1.22
C LYS A 23 -3.48 11.74 1.96
N VAL A 24 -4.09 10.61 1.58
CA VAL A 24 -3.67 9.26 1.98
C VAL A 24 -3.04 8.56 0.76
N VAL A 25 -1.85 7.98 0.96
CA VAL A 25 -1.10 7.31 -0.10
C VAL A 25 -0.68 5.93 0.37
N ILE A 26 -1.14 4.88 -0.32
CA ILE A 26 -0.59 3.53 -0.16
C ILE A 26 0.67 3.42 -1.03
N THR A 27 1.75 2.94 -0.44
CA THR A 27 3.04 2.77 -1.12
C THR A 27 3.49 1.32 -1.05
N ALA A 28 4.07 0.84 -2.15
CA ALA A 28 4.68 -0.49 -2.22
C ALA A 28 6.07 -0.37 -2.84
N VAL A 29 7.00 -1.21 -2.36
CA VAL A 29 8.34 -1.35 -2.92
C VAL A 29 8.29 -2.37 -4.06
N GLU A 30 8.95 -2.03 -5.17
CA GLU A 30 9.13 -2.88 -6.33
C GLU A 30 10.24 -3.89 -6.10
N PHE A 31 9.91 -4.91 -5.31
CA PHE A 31 10.83 -6.01 -5.04
C PHE A 31 10.74 -7.08 -6.14
N PRO A 32 11.88 -7.62 -6.63
CA PRO A 32 11.87 -8.70 -7.62
C PRO A 32 11.01 -9.89 -7.20
N GLY A 33 10.13 -10.35 -8.09
CA GLY A 33 9.21 -11.46 -7.82
C GLY A 33 7.94 -11.09 -7.05
N PHE A 34 7.77 -9.81 -6.67
CA PHE A 34 6.54 -9.34 -6.02
C PHE A 34 5.57 -8.69 -7.01
N ASP A 35 4.31 -9.13 -7.00
CA ASP A 35 3.27 -8.58 -7.85
C ASP A 35 2.64 -7.30 -7.26
N ILE A 36 3.25 -6.16 -7.59
CA ILE A 36 2.81 -4.83 -7.17
C ILE A 36 1.42 -4.47 -7.69
N SER A 37 0.98 -5.10 -8.79
CA SER A 37 -0.34 -4.81 -9.38
C SER A 37 -1.47 -5.08 -8.38
N LYS A 38 -1.29 -6.04 -7.48
CA LYS A 38 -2.23 -6.35 -6.39
C LYS A 38 -2.34 -5.19 -5.40
N VAL A 39 -1.23 -4.57 -5.00
CA VAL A 39 -1.26 -3.42 -4.09
C VAL A 39 -1.86 -2.19 -4.76
N LYS A 40 -1.55 -1.98 -6.05
CA LYS A 40 -2.18 -0.92 -6.86
C LYS A 40 -3.70 -1.12 -6.95
N LYS A 41 -4.16 -2.36 -7.10
CA LYS A 41 -5.59 -2.71 -7.10
C LYS A 41 -6.25 -2.37 -5.76
N ILE A 42 -5.63 -2.74 -4.64
CA ILE A 42 -6.13 -2.40 -3.28
C ILE A 42 -6.28 -0.88 -3.13
N ALA A 43 -5.25 -0.11 -3.49
CA ALA A 43 -5.32 1.36 -3.40
C ALA A 43 -6.45 1.95 -4.24
N LYS A 44 -6.71 1.38 -5.43
CA LYS A 44 -7.83 1.78 -6.29
C LYS A 44 -9.18 1.44 -5.66
N GLU A 45 -9.33 0.26 -5.09
CA GLU A 45 -10.57 -0.18 -4.42
C GLU A 45 -10.87 0.67 -3.18
N VAL A 46 -9.85 1.00 -2.39
CA VAL A 46 -9.96 1.91 -1.24
C VAL A 46 -10.22 3.35 -1.68
N GLY A 47 -9.86 3.73 -2.91
CA GLY A 47 -10.03 5.08 -3.43
C GLY A 47 -8.98 6.07 -2.91
N VAL A 48 -7.75 5.60 -2.67
CA VAL A 48 -6.61 6.41 -2.21
C VAL A 48 -5.51 6.45 -3.25
N TRP A 49 -4.55 7.37 -3.09
CA TRP A 49 -3.42 7.43 -4.02
C TRP A 49 -2.51 6.21 -3.88
N PHE A 50 -1.92 5.80 -4.99
CA PHE A 50 -0.89 4.77 -5.02
C PHE A 50 0.45 5.38 -5.46
N LYS A 51 1.54 5.02 -4.77
CA LYS A 51 2.90 5.40 -5.21
C LYS A 51 3.87 4.24 -5.00
N MET A 52 4.34 3.67 -6.12
CA MET A 52 5.42 2.69 -6.13
C MET A 52 6.74 3.31 -5.65
N ARG A 53 7.61 2.50 -5.08
CA ARG A 53 8.99 2.84 -4.71
C ARG A 53 9.93 1.83 -5.37
N PRO A 54 11.01 2.27 -6.04
CA PRO A 54 12.01 1.32 -6.51
C PRO A 54 12.61 0.59 -5.31
N TYR A 55 12.91 -0.69 -5.48
CA TYR A 55 13.80 -1.38 -4.56
C TYR A 55 15.21 -0.83 -4.75
N LEU A 56 15.80 -0.31 -3.68
CA LEU A 56 17.18 0.16 -3.67
C LEU A 56 18.01 -1.01 -3.14
N ASP A 57 18.56 -1.81 -4.05
CA ASP A 57 19.63 -2.73 -3.67
C ASP A 57 20.90 -1.90 -3.53
N SER A 58 21.53 -1.94 -2.36
CA SER A 58 22.70 -1.11 -2.09
C SER A 58 23.93 -1.70 -2.80
N GLU A 59 24.05 -1.40 -4.08
CA GLU A 59 25.31 -1.42 -4.84
C GLU A 59 25.38 -0.13 -5.68
N ASP A 60 25.67 0.98 -4.99
CA ASP A 60 26.45 2.09 -5.55
C ASP A 60 27.94 1.86 -5.20
#